data_AF-A0A3M1QJ97-F1
#
_entry.id   AF-A0A3M1QJ97-F1
#
_cell.length_a   1.000
_cell.length_b   1.000
_cell.length_c   1.000
_cell.angle_alpha   90.00
_cell.angle_beta   90.00
_cell.angle_gamma   90.00
#
_symmetry.space_group_name_H-M   'P 1'
#
loop_
_entity.id
_entity.type
_entity.pdbx_description
1 polymer ?
#
loop_
_entity_poly.entity_id
_entity_poly.type
_entity_poly.pdbx_seq_one_letter_code
_entity_poly.pdbx_strand_id
1 'polypeptide(L)'
;MRQRFLYLVGSFTVVVGFSLFLFDTSTESSLSSVLSDSFSSEHVENDVAESADDSPSDDASSEATTTDSSSQTSRTQSNSSLNMASSNDESSLIVFSSSSSQSNSSQTETTSSSESVSESASSSTRIVVSSSSTTTSSSDGADAEAAASQTGDSSTSGVQTAAATSGDAESDEAVAASQLDCENPFAGVSIRFRTNFWTKTNFCIHSASYLEFRSGGPAPDEIPPIDDPQFESIAAASEWLQPQSPVISIEINGDARAYPLAVMSWHEIANDVVGEQPVVVTYCPLCNSGLVFNRVVDGNVVRFGNSGTLRNSDLVMWDDLTQSWWQQLSGEAVVGDMTGYMLEFIPSQMVSFGAFVEQYPDGIVLSRNTGATRSYGNTPYEDYENRSRPFLFEGDIDNRLPPTERVLAGMIGGQPMAYPFSALAEVGVINDIVNDRNVVAIWQPGATAALDRRSIDESRDVGMAALYNRELDGRVLTFFIDGDGNVRDEQTNTIWNVFGTATEGELAGSQLRQINGAPHFWFAWAAFQPETFIYGL
;
A
#
# COMPACT_ATOMS: atom_id res chain seq x y z
N MET A 1 30.87 46.64 11.11
CA MET A 1 29.45 46.30 10.90
C MET A 1 29.14 45.06 11.76
N ARG A 2 27.98 44.84 12.41
CA ARG A 2 26.57 44.84 11.94
C ARG A 2 26.35 43.79 10.83
N GLN A 3 25.43 42.82 10.91
CA GLN A 3 24.42 42.51 11.93
C GLN A 3 24.44 41.01 12.32
N ARG A 4 24.14 40.72 13.60
CA ARG A 4 23.34 39.55 13.99
C ARG A 4 21.92 40.05 14.22
N PHE A 5 20.90 39.28 13.87
CA PHE A 5 19.53 39.50 14.33
C PHE A 5 19.16 38.43 15.35
N LEU A 6 18.39 38.80 16.38
CA LEU A 6 17.95 37.89 17.43
C LEU A 6 16.68 37.16 17.00
N TYR A 7 16.58 35.87 17.35
CA TYR A 7 15.28 35.24 17.55
C TYR A 7 14.65 35.84 18.81
N LEU A 8 13.35 36.19 18.73
CA LEU A 8 12.58 36.67 19.86
C LEU A 8 11.85 35.48 20.51
N VAL A 9 12.24 35.09 21.72
CA VAL A 9 11.49 34.11 22.51
C VAL A 9 10.47 34.85 23.37
N GLY A 10 9.19 34.74 23.02
CA GLY A 10 8.10 35.41 23.73
C GLY A 10 7.59 34.58 24.92
N SER A 11 8.06 34.86 26.13
CA SER A 11 7.51 34.24 27.35
C SER A 11 6.14 34.83 27.71
N PHE A 12 5.07 34.05 27.55
CA PHE A 12 3.76 34.37 28.13
C PHE A 12 3.60 33.71 29.49
N THR A 13 3.36 34.53 30.53
CA THR A 13 3.03 34.06 31.87
C THR A 13 1.51 33.92 31.98
N VAL A 14 1.00 32.70 32.11
CA VAL A 14 -0.40 32.46 32.46
C VAL A 14 -0.55 32.45 33.98
N VAL A 15 -1.43 33.30 34.50
CA VAL A 15 -1.72 33.36 35.94
C VAL A 15 -2.82 32.36 36.29
N VAL A 16 -2.62 31.62 37.39
CA VAL A 16 -3.49 30.53 37.84
C VAL A 16 -4.83 31.05 38.38
N GLY A 17 -5.93 30.43 37.94
CA GLY A 17 -7.27 30.60 38.50
C GLY A 17 -7.86 29.27 38.99
N PHE A 18 -7.67 28.94 40.26
CA PHE A 18 -8.28 27.76 40.90
C PHE A 18 -9.68 28.12 41.42
N SER A 19 -10.71 27.44 40.90
CA SER A 19 -12.07 27.50 41.45
C SER A 19 -12.40 26.20 42.17
N LEU A 20 -12.42 26.24 43.51
CA LEU A 20 -12.96 25.13 44.31
C LEU A 20 -14.49 25.05 44.14
N PHE A 21 -14.99 23.86 43.87
CA PHE A 21 -16.37 23.50 44.22
C PHE A 21 -16.34 22.41 45.29
N LEU A 22 -16.85 22.76 46.47
CA LEU A 22 -17.19 21.83 47.54
C LEU A 22 -18.65 21.41 47.36
N PHE A 23 -18.94 20.13 47.51
CA PHE A 23 -20.26 19.66 47.91
C PHE A 23 -20.11 18.61 49.01
N ASP A 24 -21.03 18.66 49.98
CA ASP A 24 -20.90 18.05 51.30
C ASP A 24 -21.90 16.87 51.49
N THR A 25 -21.81 16.20 52.64
CA THR A 25 -22.26 14.82 52.85
C THR A 25 -23.77 14.58 52.98
N SER A 26 -24.20 13.42 52.46
CA SER A 26 -25.12 12.41 53.06
C SER A 26 -26.51 12.79 53.61
N THR A 27 -27.50 11.96 53.26
CA THR A 27 -28.59 11.53 54.16
C THR A 27 -28.93 10.06 53.94
N GLU A 28 -29.40 9.37 55.00
CA GLU A 28 -29.55 7.91 55.05
C GLU A 28 -30.96 7.37 54.70
N SER A 29 -31.02 6.07 54.35
CA SER A 29 -32.14 5.14 54.64
C SER A 29 -33.46 5.39 53.89
N SER A 30 -34.45 4.49 53.81
CA SER A 30 -34.55 3.01 53.93
C SER A 30 -35.85 2.59 53.18
N LEU A 31 -36.05 1.36 52.68
CA LEU A 31 -36.54 0.20 53.45
C LEU A 31 -36.73 -1.04 52.54
N SER A 32 -36.45 -2.23 53.08
CA SER A 32 -37.16 -3.53 52.92
C SER A 32 -37.89 -3.85 51.58
N SER A 33 -37.47 -4.86 50.80
CA SER A 33 -38.01 -6.26 50.77
C SER A 33 -39.49 -6.42 50.35
N VAL A 34 -40.00 -7.51 49.76
CA VAL A 34 -39.70 -8.96 49.81
C VAL A 34 -40.01 -9.53 48.41
N LEU A 35 -39.27 -10.50 47.82
CA LEU A 35 -39.53 -11.94 47.98
C LEU A 35 -38.46 -12.80 47.27
N SER A 36 -37.98 -13.83 47.98
CA SER A 36 -37.61 -15.14 47.40
C SER A 36 -38.90 -15.97 47.18
N ASP A 37 -39.01 -17.17 46.61
CA ASP A 37 -38.14 -18.35 46.39
C ASP A 37 -38.86 -19.26 45.33
N SER A 38 -38.43 -20.42 44.82
CA SER A 38 -37.25 -21.29 44.97
C SER A 38 -37.26 -22.37 43.84
N PHE A 39 -36.09 -22.87 43.38
CA PHE A 39 -35.91 -24.20 42.74
C PHE A 39 -36.61 -24.42 41.35
N SER A 40 -36.34 -25.47 40.55
CA SER A 40 -35.45 -26.66 40.69
C SER A 40 -34.85 -27.07 39.32
N SER A 41 -33.94 -28.05 39.33
CA SER A 41 -33.40 -28.75 38.15
C SER A 41 -33.95 -30.17 37.98
N GLU A 42 -34.34 -30.55 36.75
CA GLU A 42 -34.43 -31.92 36.21
C GLU A 42 -33.85 -31.83 34.77
N HIS A 43 -32.98 -32.68 34.22
CA HIS A 43 -32.78 -34.14 34.25
C HIS A 43 -33.91 -34.97 33.60
N VAL A 44 -33.76 -35.21 32.29
CA VAL A 44 -34.42 -36.28 31.53
C VAL A 44 -33.40 -36.86 30.54
N GLU A 45 -33.17 -38.17 30.59
CA GLU A 45 -32.37 -38.93 29.61
C GLU A 45 -33.25 -39.43 28.46
N ASN A 46 -32.65 -39.78 27.31
CA ASN A 46 -33.07 -40.98 26.57
C ASN A 46 -32.03 -41.44 25.52
N ASP A 47 -31.72 -42.74 25.64
CA ASP A 47 -31.10 -43.65 24.66
C ASP A 47 -32.01 -43.90 23.43
N VAL A 48 -31.65 -44.59 22.32
CA VAL A 48 -30.39 -45.07 21.67
C VAL A 48 -30.74 -45.48 20.22
N ALA A 49 -29.82 -45.30 19.28
CA ALA A 49 -29.58 -46.15 18.08
C ALA A 49 -28.39 -45.52 17.31
N GLU A 50 -27.19 -46.08 17.19
CA GLU A 50 -26.78 -47.42 16.75
C GLU A 50 -26.95 -47.66 15.23
N SER A 51 -25.89 -47.40 14.48
CA SER A 51 -25.46 -48.25 13.37
C SER A 51 -23.93 -48.17 13.21
N ALA A 52 -23.30 -49.32 13.00
CA ALA A 52 -21.88 -49.44 12.69
C ALA A 52 -21.65 -50.71 11.84
N ASP A 53 -20.98 -50.53 10.70
CA ASP A 53 -20.28 -51.55 9.91
C ASP A 53 -18.94 -50.88 9.58
N ASP A 54 -17.82 -51.25 10.21
CA ASP A 54 -17.01 -52.47 10.06
C ASP A 54 -15.94 -52.35 8.95
N SER A 55 -14.85 -53.06 9.15
CA SER A 55 -13.55 -52.99 8.46
C SER A 55 -13.40 -54.16 7.45
N PRO A 56 -12.24 -54.50 6.82
CA PRO A 56 -10.88 -54.01 7.07
C PRO A 56 -9.98 -53.78 5.81
N SER A 57 -8.68 -53.71 6.08
CA SER A 57 -7.53 -53.61 5.17
C SER A 57 -7.36 -54.78 4.19
N ASP A 58 -6.48 -54.60 3.19
CA ASP A 58 -5.31 -55.47 3.02
C ASP A 58 -4.21 -54.85 2.15
N ASP A 59 -2.97 -55.35 2.31
CA ASP A 59 -1.76 -54.98 1.54
C ASP A 59 -1.72 -55.59 0.14
N ALA A 60 -1.05 -54.92 -0.82
CA ALA A 60 -0.17 -55.58 -1.80
C ALA A 60 0.70 -54.60 -2.61
N SER A 61 1.99 -54.91 -2.76
CA SER A 61 2.94 -54.25 -3.66
C SER A 61 3.09 -54.98 -5.00
N SER A 62 3.42 -54.26 -6.09
CA SER A 62 4.07 -54.85 -7.27
C SER A 62 4.98 -53.85 -8.00
N GLU A 63 6.02 -54.38 -8.66
CA GLU A 63 7.09 -53.62 -9.32
C GLU A 63 6.94 -53.59 -10.85
N ALA A 64 7.68 -52.68 -11.50
CA ALA A 64 8.09 -52.72 -12.92
C ALA A 64 6.96 -52.53 -13.97
N THR A 65 7.21 -52.10 -15.22
CA THR A 65 8.43 -52.26 -16.03
C THR A 65 8.68 -51.07 -16.97
N THR A 66 9.94 -50.89 -17.38
CA THR A 66 10.42 -49.89 -18.35
C THR A 66 10.01 -50.16 -19.80
N THR A 67 9.85 -49.08 -20.60
CA THR A 67 10.25 -48.84 -22.01
C THR A 67 9.21 -47.99 -22.76
N ASP A 68 9.48 -47.31 -23.87
CA ASP A 68 10.66 -46.59 -24.41
C ASP A 68 10.18 -45.89 -25.72
N SER A 69 11.01 -45.03 -26.31
CA SER A 69 10.95 -44.61 -27.72
C SER A 69 9.77 -43.74 -28.18
N SER A 70 10.10 -42.45 -28.32
CA SER A 70 9.58 -41.52 -29.31
C SER A 70 9.24 -42.11 -30.69
N SER A 71 8.25 -41.53 -31.38
CA SER A 71 8.51 -40.88 -32.68
C SER A 71 7.33 -40.03 -33.18
N GLN A 72 7.64 -39.10 -34.09
CA GLN A 72 6.66 -38.27 -34.79
C GLN A 72 5.99 -39.04 -35.94
N THR A 73 4.73 -38.74 -36.24
CA THR A 73 4.39 -38.36 -37.63
C THR A 73 3.09 -37.56 -37.72
N SER A 74 3.04 -36.66 -38.69
CA SER A 74 1.89 -35.83 -39.02
C SER A 74 1.04 -36.44 -40.12
N ARG A 75 -0.27 -36.15 -40.13
CA ARG A 75 -0.93 -35.49 -41.28
C ARG A 75 -2.39 -35.11 -41.06
N THR A 76 -2.75 -33.98 -41.69
CA THR A 76 -4.11 -33.46 -41.87
C THR A 76 -4.82 -34.19 -43.01
N GLN A 77 -6.12 -34.49 -42.85
CA GLN A 77 -7.22 -34.53 -43.84
C GLN A 77 -8.34 -35.48 -43.34
N SER A 78 -9.64 -35.32 -43.57
CA SER A 78 -10.56 -34.18 -43.76
C SER A 78 -11.91 -34.74 -44.29
N ASN A 79 -13.03 -34.32 -43.70
CA ASN A 79 -14.41 -34.36 -44.24
C ASN A 79 -15.19 -35.69 -44.33
N SER A 80 -16.52 -35.50 -44.21
CA SER A 80 -17.66 -36.37 -44.59
C SER A 80 -17.96 -37.62 -43.73
N SER A 81 -19.22 -37.98 -43.42
CA SER A 81 -20.50 -37.25 -43.59
C SER A 81 -21.66 -37.92 -42.82
N LEU A 82 -22.73 -37.15 -42.54
CA LEU A 82 -24.14 -37.57 -42.36
C LEU A 82 -24.51 -38.58 -41.24
N ASN A 83 -25.36 -38.13 -40.30
CA ASN A 83 -26.80 -38.44 -40.37
C ASN A 83 -27.66 -37.55 -39.43
N MET A 84 -28.96 -37.48 -39.71
CA MET A 84 -29.97 -36.72 -38.94
C MET A 84 -30.79 -37.60 -37.99
N ALA A 85 -31.33 -37.02 -36.91
CA ALA A 85 -32.76 -37.09 -36.55
C ALA A 85 -33.15 -36.06 -35.45
N SER A 86 -34.30 -35.39 -35.62
CA SER A 86 -35.29 -34.85 -34.64
C SER A 86 -34.92 -34.67 -33.14
N SER A 87 -35.41 -33.64 -32.42
CA SER A 87 -36.36 -32.56 -32.75
C SER A 87 -36.54 -31.56 -31.58
N ASN A 88 -36.78 -30.28 -31.89
CA ASN A 88 -37.49 -29.25 -31.08
C ASN A 88 -36.91 -28.90 -29.68
N ASP A 89 -37.12 -27.69 -29.12
CA ASP A 89 -38.07 -26.62 -29.48
C ASP A 89 -37.49 -25.17 -29.36
N GLU A 90 -38.36 -24.17 -29.44
CA GLU A 90 -38.07 -22.74 -29.70
C GLU A 90 -37.08 -21.99 -28.78
N SER A 91 -36.41 -20.99 -29.38
CA SER A 91 -36.02 -19.72 -28.72
C SER A 91 -35.94 -18.62 -29.77
N SER A 92 -36.68 -17.52 -29.58
CA SER A 92 -36.92 -16.50 -30.63
C SER A 92 -36.04 -15.25 -30.44
N LEU A 93 -35.14 -15.03 -31.40
CA LEU A 93 -34.34 -13.81 -31.51
C LEU A 93 -35.10 -12.73 -32.31
N ILE A 94 -35.21 -11.53 -31.75
CA ILE A 94 -35.65 -10.34 -32.50
C ILE A 94 -34.41 -9.46 -32.76
N VAL A 95 -34.05 -9.33 -34.03
CA VAL A 95 -33.10 -8.34 -34.53
C VAL A 95 -33.89 -7.26 -35.24
N PHE A 96 -33.60 -5.98 -34.95
CA PHE A 96 -34.03 -4.86 -35.78
C PHE A 96 -32.80 -4.11 -36.32
N SER A 97 -32.81 -3.88 -37.62
CA SER A 97 -31.81 -3.09 -38.32
C SER A 97 -32.30 -1.68 -38.59
N SER A 98 -31.37 -0.73 -38.71
CA SER A 98 -31.57 0.46 -39.53
C SER A 98 -30.23 0.87 -40.12
N SER A 99 -30.20 1.18 -41.42
CA SER A 99 -28.97 1.56 -42.11
C SER A 99 -29.21 2.72 -43.08
N SER A 100 -28.54 3.84 -42.77
CA SER A 100 -27.93 4.80 -43.70
C SER A 100 -28.71 5.35 -44.90
N SER A 101 -28.71 6.68 -45.02
CA SER A 101 -28.55 7.33 -46.32
C SER A 101 -27.58 8.52 -46.22
N GLN A 102 -26.81 8.76 -47.28
CA GLN A 102 -25.93 9.92 -47.44
C GLN A 102 -26.53 10.88 -48.50
N SER A 103 -26.24 12.17 -48.38
CA SER A 103 -26.21 13.10 -49.51
C SER A 103 -25.16 14.19 -49.24
N ASN A 104 -24.78 14.97 -50.27
CA ASN A 104 -23.51 15.70 -50.30
C ASN A 104 -23.65 17.15 -50.81
N SER A 105 -22.78 18.03 -50.32
CA SER A 105 -22.30 19.29 -50.90
C SER A 105 -23.29 20.38 -51.36
N SER A 106 -23.13 21.61 -50.85
CA SER A 106 -22.71 22.79 -51.64
C SER A 106 -22.60 24.08 -50.78
N GLN A 107 -21.97 25.13 -51.32
CA GLN A 107 -21.69 26.41 -50.66
C GLN A 107 -22.63 27.53 -51.14
N THR A 108 -22.99 28.48 -50.26
CA THR A 108 -23.10 29.91 -50.61
C THR A 108 -23.05 30.84 -49.38
N GLU A 109 -22.63 32.09 -49.61
CA GLU A 109 -22.70 33.23 -48.67
C GLU A 109 -24.18 33.74 -48.57
N THR A 110 -24.65 34.63 -47.68
CA THR A 110 -24.14 35.99 -47.37
C THR A 110 -24.95 36.68 -46.24
N THR A 111 -24.34 37.62 -45.50
CA THR A 111 -24.95 38.82 -44.81
C THR A 111 -26.04 38.72 -43.71
N SER A 112 -25.59 38.94 -42.46
CA SER A 112 -25.97 40.04 -41.52
C SER A 112 -27.43 40.31 -41.05
N SER A 113 -27.65 40.13 -39.73
CA SER A 113 -28.13 41.16 -38.76
C SER A 113 -27.98 40.56 -37.35
N SER A 114 -27.26 41.10 -36.36
CA SER A 114 -27.17 42.45 -35.75
C SER A 114 -28.21 42.71 -34.64
N GLU A 115 -27.91 42.28 -33.40
CA GLU A 115 -28.34 42.97 -32.17
C GLU A 115 -27.37 42.68 -31.00
N SER A 116 -27.53 43.34 -29.86
CA SER A 116 -26.37 43.88 -29.11
C SER A 116 -26.33 43.65 -27.58
N VAL A 117 -25.12 43.37 -27.09
CA VAL A 117 -24.50 43.88 -25.83
C VAL A 117 -25.21 43.61 -24.50
N SER A 118 -24.53 42.87 -23.62
CA SER A 118 -24.18 43.37 -22.28
C SER A 118 -22.93 42.68 -21.73
N GLU A 119 -22.02 43.44 -21.13
CA GLU A 119 -20.81 42.95 -20.47
C GLU A 119 -20.94 43.08 -18.95
N SER A 120 -20.27 42.19 -18.21
CA SER A 120 -19.73 42.53 -16.89
C SER A 120 -18.44 41.75 -16.58
N ALA A 121 -17.32 42.47 -16.48
CA ALA A 121 -16.13 42.03 -15.74
C ALA A 121 -16.33 42.38 -14.24
N SER A 122 -15.54 41.94 -13.26
CA SER A 122 -14.12 41.56 -13.18
C SER A 122 -13.94 40.76 -11.85
N SER A 123 -12.79 40.19 -11.43
CA SER A 123 -11.40 40.30 -11.88
C SER A 123 -10.60 39.08 -11.41
N SER A 124 -9.62 38.63 -12.20
CA SER A 124 -8.62 37.62 -11.77
C SER A 124 -7.21 38.09 -12.12
N THR A 125 -6.36 38.27 -11.11
CA THR A 125 -4.98 38.73 -11.31
C THR A 125 -4.09 37.55 -11.67
N ARG A 126 -3.45 37.58 -12.86
CA ARG A 126 -2.34 36.68 -13.22
C ARG A 126 -1.03 37.44 -13.12
N ILE A 127 -0.04 36.84 -12.47
CA ILE A 127 1.36 37.27 -12.51
C ILE A 127 2.02 36.64 -13.75
N VAL A 128 2.83 37.42 -14.46
CA VAL A 128 3.64 36.94 -15.59
C VAL A 128 5.11 37.05 -15.20
N VAL A 129 5.87 35.97 -15.34
CA VAL A 129 7.32 35.95 -15.24
C VAL A 129 7.87 35.66 -16.64
N SER A 130 8.57 36.63 -17.23
CA SER A 130 9.12 36.51 -18.58
C SER A 130 10.47 35.80 -18.56
N SER A 131 10.65 34.82 -19.45
CA SER A 131 11.97 34.27 -19.77
C SER A 131 12.73 35.21 -20.73
N SER A 132 14.05 35.26 -20.60
CA SER A 132 14.92 36.01 -21.50
C SER A 132 16.21 35.23 -21.80
N SER A 133 16.27 34.62 -22.97
CA SER A 133 17.50 34.05 -23.53
C SER A 133 18.29 35.12 -24.29
N THR A 134 19.61 35.00 -24.36
CA THR A 134 20.49 35.82 -25.22
C THR A 134 21.73 35.00 -25.62
N THR A 135 22.22 35.21 -26.83
CA THR A 135 23.08 34.27 -27.55
C THR A 135 24.54 34.76 -27.68
N THR A 136 25.48 33.82 -27.57
CA THR A 136 26.83 33.78 -28.23
C THR A 136 27.71 35.03 -28.30
N SER A 137 28.93 34.89 -27.75
CA SER A 137 30.18 35.31 -28.42
C SER A 137 31.30 34.31 -28.09
N SER A 138 32.45 34.39 -28.77
CA SER A 138 33.40 33.27 -28.92
C SER A 138 34.89 33.64 -28.78
N SER A 139 35.75 32.62 -28.91
CA SER A 139 37.21 32.61 -29.18
C SER A 139 38.23 32.74 -28.03
N ASP A 140 39.02 31.67 -27.93
CA ASP A 140 40.48 31.56 -27.83
C ASP A 140 41.28 32.08 -26.60
N GLY A 141 42.14 31.20 -26.10
CA GLY A 141 43.17 31.46 -25.09
C GLY A 141 43.70 30.15 -24.48
N ALA A 142 44.97 29.81 -24.70
CA ALA A 142 45.64 28.62 -24.18
C ALA A 142 46.89 28.99 -23.35
N ASP A 143 47.66 27.98 -22.94
CA ASP A 143 48.90 28.01 -22.16
C ASP A 143 48.78 28.35 -20.66
N ALA A 144 49.70 27.97 -19.76
CA ALA A 144 50.52 26.75 -19.63
C ALA A 144 51.28 26.82 -18.28
N GLU A 145 51.52 25.67 -17.62
CA GLU A 145 52.53 25.47 -16.56
C GLU A 145 52.43 26.36 -15.28
N ALA A 146 53.23 26.18 -14.21
CA ALA A 146 53.63 24.95 -13.48
C ALA A 146 54.27 25.36 -12.12
N ALA A 147 54.87 24.37 -11.44
CA ALA A 147 55.82 24.47 -10.32
C ALA A 147 55.28 24.75 -8.91
N ALA A 148 55.71 23.89 -7.98
CA ALA A 148 55.43 23.96 -6.55
C ALA A 148 56.54 24.68 -5.77
N SER A 149 56.31 24.89 -4.47
CA SER A 149 57.41 24.96 -3.49
C SER A 149 57.00 24.33 -2.17
N GLN A 150 57.81 23.39 -1.68
CA GLN A 150 57.76 22.92 -0.29
C GLN A 150 59.05 23.35 0.42
N THR A 151 58.90 24.16 1.46
CA THR A 151 59.80 24.21 2.62
C THR A 151 58.91 24.49 3.86
N GLY A 152 59.13 23.93 5.05
CA GLY A 152 60.15 22.96 5.46
C GLY A 152 61.11 23.55 6.49
N ASP A 153 60.74 23.49 7.77
CA ASP A 153 61.68 23.36 8.89
C ASP A 153 60.99 22.72 10.11
N SER A 154 61.78 22.34 11.12
CA SER A 154 61.36 21.54 12.27
C SER A 154 62.11 21.95 13.54
N SER A 155 61.43 22.08 14.68
CA SER A 155 62.06 21.95 16.01
C SER A 155 61.02 21.69 17.11
N THR A 156 61.04 20.55 17.82
CA THR A 156 61.89 20.07 18.96
C THR A 156 61.42 20.53 20.35
N SER A 157 61.21 19.55 21.24
CA SER A 157 61.11 19.63 22.71
C SER A 157 59.88 20.36 23.33
N GLY A 158 59.30 19.88 24.44
CA GLY A 158 59.51 18.59 25.12
C GLY A 158 59.16 18.59 26.62
N VAL A 159 58.85 17.39 27.14
CA VAL A 159 58.90 16.97 28.56
C VAL A 159 58.04 17.74 29.59
N GLN A 160 57.00 17.08 30.13
CA GLN A 160 57.01 16.58 31.53
C GLN A 160 55.74 15.78 31.90
N THR A 161 55.92 14.77 32.73
CA THR A 161 54.88 13.93 33.35
C THR A 161 54.73 14.26 34.83
N ALA A 162 53.49 14.30 35.32
CA ALA A 162 53.14 14.19 36.74
C ALA A 162 51.76 13.53 36.85
N ALA A 163 51.54 12.74 37.89
CA ALA A 163 50.29 12.01 38.14
C ALA A 163 49.89 12.13 39.61
N ALA A 164 48.58 12.02 39.92
CA ALA A 164 48.09 11.52 41.20
C ALA A 164 46.57 11.22 41.21
N THR A 165 46.24 9.98 41.62
CA THR A 165 45.14 9.58 42.52
C THR A 165 43.68 10.02 42.28
N SER A 166 42.89 9.01 41.86
CA SER A 166 41.61 8.54 42.46
C SER A 166 40.44 9.51 42.72
N GLY A 167 39.33 9.22 42.04
CA GLY A 167 37.96 9.57 42.42
C GLY A 167 37.02 8.45 41.95
N ASP A 168 36.00 8.17 42.75
CA ASP A 168 35.15 6.98 42.76
C ASP A 168 34.49 6.59 41.41
N ALA A 169 34.37 5.27 41.17
CA ALA A 169 33.69 4.71 40.00
C ALA A 169 32.24 4.34 40.36
N GLU A 170 31.31 5.27 40.13
CA GLU A 170 29.87 4.98 40.07
C GLU A 170 29.48 4.59 38.64
N SER A 171 28.41 3.81 38.48
CA SER A 171 28.14 3.06 37.24
C SER A 171 27.26 3.80 36.23
N ASP A 172 27.87 4.50 35.29
CA ASP A 172 27.24 4.89 34.03
C ASP A 172 27.57 3.86 32.92
N GLU A 173 26.60 2.99 32.57
CA GLU A 173 26.62 2.29 31.29
C GLU A 173 26.25 3.24 30.15
N ALA A 174 27.10 4.24 29.93
CA ALA A 174 27.10 5.00 28.69
C ALA A 174 27.45 4.03 27.55
N VAL A 175 26.43 3.61 26.78
CA VAL A 175 26.62 2.80 25.58
C VAL A 175 27.57 3.55 24.65
N ALA A 176 28.83 3.11 24.63
CA ALA A 176 29.85 3.74 23.82
C ALA A 176 29.46 3.52 22.36
N ALA A 177 29.07 4.60 21.68
CA ALA A 177 28.92 4.61 20.24
C ALA A 177 30.30 4.33 19.63
N SER A 178 30.59 3.05 19.39
CA SER A 178 31.75 2.61 18.63
C SER A 178 31.68 3.29 17.28
N GLN A 179 32.62 4.18 17.00
CA GLN A 179 32.75 4.76 15.67
C GLN A 179 32.86 3.60 14.69
N LEU A 180 31.86 3.45 13.81
CA LEU A 180 31.83 2.38 12.82
C LEU A 180 33.10 2.51 11.97
N ASP A 181 33.92 1.47 11.96
CA ASP A 181 35.15 1.45 11.19
C ASP A 181 34.80 1.29 9.70
N CYS A 182 34.65 2.43 9.04
CA CYS A 182 34.31 2.52 7.61
C CYS A 182 35.31 1.84 6.67
N GLU A 183 36.48 1.40 7.15
CA GLU A 183 37.35 0.52 6.35
C GLU A 183 36.69 -0.85 6.07
N ASN A 184 35.73 -1.29 6.90
CA ASN A 184 34.89 -2.45 6.62
C ASN A 184 33.49 -2.35 7.29
N PRO A 185 32.45 -1.83 6.60
CA PRO A 185 31.10 -1.72 7.15
C PRO A 185 30.41 -3.07 7.48
N PHE A 186 30.99 -4.20 7.05
CA PHE A 186 30.50 -5.54 7.34
C PHE A 186 31.41 -6.30 8.33
N ALA A 187 32.25 -5.59 9.09
CA ALA A 187 33.16 -6.19 10.06
C ALA A 187 32.39 -7.05 11.09
N GLY A 188 32.69 -8.35 11.12
CA GLY A 188 32.03 -9.32 12.00
C GLY A 188 30.64 -9.79 11.52
N VAL A 189 30.13 -9.29 10.39
CA VAL A 189 28.77 -9.59 9.89
C VAL A 189 28.81 -10.47 8.64
N SER A 190 28.12 -11.61 8.70
CA SER A 190 27.91 -12.48 7.52
C SER A 190 26.68 -12.04 6.74
N ILE A 191 26.83 -11.01 5.89
CA ILE A 191 25.74 -10.51 5.03
C ILE A 191 25.16 -11.59 4.11
N ARG A 192 23.86 -11.48 3.79
CA ARG A 192 23.10 -12.46 3.00
C ARG A 192 22.58 -11.89 1.66
N PHE A 193 23.16 -10.79 1.23
CA PHE A 193 22.86 -10.07 -0.01
C PHE A 193 24.15 -9.84 -0.81
N ARG A 194 24.03 -9.37 -2.06
CA ARG A 194 25.19 -9.10 -2.94
C ARG A 194 25.52 -7.61 -2.92
N THR A 195 26.77 -7.26 -2.60
CA THR A 195 27.27 -5.86 -2.59
C THR A 195 27.67 -5.33 -3.97
N ASN A 196 27.96 -6.20 -4.94
CA ASN A 196 28.60 -5.85 -6.22
C ASN A 196 27.76 -5.00 -7.20
N PHE A 197 26.49 -4.71 -6.90
CA PHE A 197 25.62 -3.84 -7.70
C PHE A 197 25.59 -2.38 -7.19
N TRP A 198 26.10 -2.19 -5.98
CA TRP A 198 25.87 -1.02 -5.13
C TRP A 198 27.14 -0.18 -5.09
N THR A 199 27.37 0.54 -6.19
CA THR A 199 28.60 1.32 -6.43
C THR A 199 28.53 2.74 -5.89
N LYS A 200 27.32 3.23 -5.56
CA LYS A 200 27.08 4.49 -4.85
C LYS A 200 26.75 4.28 -3.37
N THR A 201 26.10 3.17 -3.00
CA THR A 201 25.50 2.96 -1.67
C THR A 201 26.53 3.09 -0.54
N ASN A 202 26.33 4.07 0.32
CA ASN A 202 27.18 4.30 1.50
C ASN A 202 26.81 3.36 2.66
N PHE A 203 27.37 2.16 2.66
CA PHE A 203 27.17 1.16 3.72
C PHE A 203 27.79 1.52 5.09
N CYS A 204 28.34 2.73 5.29
CA CYS A 204 28.60 3.22 6.66
C CYS A 204 27.37 3.84 7.33
N ILE A 205 26.33 4.17 6.56
CA ILE A 205 25.13 4.83 7.06
C ILE A 205 23.98 3.82 6.94
N HIS A 206 23.39 3.44 8.07
CA HIS A 206 22.24 2.55 8.14
C HIS A 206 21.50 2.71 9.48
N SER A 207 20.17 2.50 9.47
CA SER A 207 19.33 2.43 10.68
C SER A 207 18.98 1.00 11.06
N ALA A 208 18.88 0.10 10.06
CA ALA A 208 18.59 -1.32 10.25
C ALA A 208 19.87 -2.19 10.30
N SER A 209 19.79 -3.40 10.86
CA SER A 209 20.91 -4.34 10.93
C SER A 209 21.07 -5.13 9.63
N TYR A 210 22.30 -5.25 9.12
CA TYR A 210 22.63 -6.06 7.94
C TYR A 210 22.30 -7.56 8.06
N LEU A 211 21.97 -8.04 9.26
CA LEU A 211 21.49 -9.41 9.48
C LEU A 211 19.99 -9.60 9.15
N GLU A 212 19.21 -8.51 9.12
CA GLU A 212 17.79 -8.51 8.75
C GLU A 212 17.58 -8.60 7.22
N PHE A 213 18.61 -8.23 6.44
CA PHE A 213 18.56 -8.18 4.97
C PHE A 213 19.03 -9.49 4.33
N ARG A 214 18.28 -9.94 3.32
CA ARG A 214 18.58 -11.14 2.52
C ARG A 214 18.29 -10.90 1.05
N SER A 215 19.03 -11.54 0.14
CA SER A 215 18.59 -11.60 -1.25
C SER A 215 17.31 -12.44 -1.37
N GLY A 216 16.35 -11.96 -2.17
CA GLY A 216 15.18 -12.73 -2.59
C GLY A 216 15.47 -13.72 -3.72
N GLY A 217 16.65 -13.63 -4.35
CA GLY A 217 17.05 -14.41 -5.53
C GLY A 217 17.43 -13.52 -6.73
N PRO A 218 16.55 -12.61 -7.18
CA PRO A 218 16.83 -11.69 -8.29
C PRO A 218 18.00 -10.73 -8.00
N ALA A 219 18.61 -10.23 -9.08
CA ALA A 219 19.43 -9.03 -9.06
C ALA A 219 18.55 -7.75 -9.02
N PRO A 220 19.12 -6.57 -8.73
CA PRO A 220 18.38 -5.32 -8.80
C PRO A 220 17.75 -5.10 -10.19
N ASP A 221 16.50 -4.68 -10.20
CA ASP A 221 15.62 -4.49 -11.37
C ASP A 221 15.45 -5.72 -12.30
N GLU A 222 15.82 -6.94 -11.87
CA GLU A 222 15.49 -8.19 -12.58
C GLU A 222 13.99 -8.57 -12.43
N ILE A 223 13.36 -8.09 -11.35
CA ILE A 223 11.94 -7.73 -11.34
C ILE A 223 11.90 -6.27 -11.84
N PRO A 224 11.48 -6.00 -13.09
CA PRO A 224 11.67 -4.69 -13.70
C PRO A 224 10.60 -3.71 -13.19
N PRO A 225 10.96 -2.55 -12.61
CA PRO A 225 9.99 -1.50 -12.32
C PRO A 225 9.41 -0.92 -13.62
N ILE A 226 8.20 -0.37 -13.55
CA ILE A 226 7.57 0.31 -14.67
C ILE A 226 7.93 1.79 -14.62
N ASP A 227 8.86 2.23 -15.47
CA ASP A 227 9.37 3.61 -15.50
C ASP A 227 8.66 4.56 -16.50
N ASP A 228 7.84 4.00 -17.39
CA ASP A 228 7.02 4.72 -18.38
C ASP A 228 5.63 4.07 -18.47
N PRO A 229 4.79 4.20 -17.42
CA PRO A 229 3.53 3.46 -17.31
C PRO A 229 2.52 3.87 -18.38
N GLN A 230 2.17 2.92 -19.25
CA GLN A 230 1.19 3.13 -20.32
C GLN A 230 -0.21 2.78 -19.82
N PHE A 231 -1.17 3.70 -19.99
CA PHE A 231 -2.55 3.54 -19.53
C PHE A 231 -3.54 3.28 -20.67
N GLU A 232 -4.59 2.54 -20.36
CA GLU A 232 -5.72 2.25 -21.24
C GLU A 232 -7.06 2.58 -20.55
N SER A 233 -8.15 2.67 -21.33
CA SER A 233 -9.47 2.97 -20.78
C SER A 233 -10.09 1.75 -20.10
N ILE A 234 -11.03 1.99 -19.17
CA ILE A 234 -11.85 0.96 -18.51
C ILE A 234 -12.46 -0.05 -19.50
N ALA A 235 -12.86 0.41 -20.69
CA ALA A 235 -13.43 -0.46 -21.73
C ALA A 235 -12.40 -1.44 -22.32
N ALA A 236 -11.13 -1.05 -22.46
CA ALA A 236 -10.05 -1.92 -22.90
C ALA A 236 -9.55 -2.84 -21.77
N ALA A 237 -9.48 -2.31 -20.54
CA ALA A 237 -9.14 -3.10 -19.36
C ALA A 237 -10.15 -4.23 -19.10
N SER A 238 -11.44 -3.96 -19.32
CA SER A 238 -12.53 -4.95 -19.28
C SER A 238 -12.40 -6.11 -20.30
N GLU A 239 -11.48 -6.06 -21.26
CA GLU A 239 -11.18 -7.20 -22.13
C GLU A 239 -10.33 -8.29 -21.44
N TRP A 240 -9.75 -8.00 -20.27
CA TRP A 240 -8.85 -8.92 -19.58
C TRP A 240 -8.86 -8.86 -18.04
N LEU A 241 -9.45 -7.83 -17.44
CA LEU A 241 -9.82 -7.81 -16.02
C LEU A 241 -11.29 -8.22 -15.86
N GLN A 242 -11.61 -8.82 -14.73
CA GLN A 242 -12.98 -9.10 -14.28
C GLN A 242 -13.38 -8.08 -13.20
N PRO A 243 -14.69 -7.88 -12.91
CA PRO A 243 -15.11 -6.95 -11.87
C PRO A 243 -14.46 -7.20 -10.51
N GLN A 244 -14.20 -8.46 -10.16
CA GLN A 244 -13.55 -8.86 -8.91
C GLN A 244 -12.01 -8.79 -8.89
N SER A 245 -11.37 -8.47 -10.03
CA SER A 245 -9.90 -8.38 -10.10
C SER A 245 -9.38 -7.27 -9.17
N PRO A 246 -8.42 -7.54 -8.27
CA PRO A 246 -7.91 -6.54 -7.34
C PRO A 246 -6.97 -5.53 -8.02
N VAL A 247 -7.15 -4.25 -7.69
CA VAL A 247 -6.36 -3.12 -8.16
C VAL A 247 -5.91 -2.24 -7.00
N ILE A 248 -4.74 -1.59 -7.11
CA ILE A 248 -4.44 -0.41 -6.29
C ILE A 248 -5.10 0.79 -6.98
N SER A 249 -5.95 1.52 -6.27
CA SER A 249 -6.60 2.74 -6.73
C SER A 249 -5.99 3.96 -6.03
N ILE A 250 -5.76 5.02 -6.82
CA ILE A 250 -5.46 6.38 -6.37
C ILE A 250 -6.20 7.40 -7.22
N GLU A 251 -6.47 8.57 -6.65
CA GLU A 251 -6.93 9.77 -7.34
C GLU A 251 -6.13 10.96 -6.83
N ILE A 252 -5.62 11.79 -7.75
CA ILE A 252 -4.96 13.05 -7.40
C ILE A 252 -5.42 14.13 -8.38
N ASN A 253 -5.95 15.25 -7.88
CA ASN A 253 -6.36 16.42 -8.67
C ASN A 253 -7.34 16.11 -9.84
N GLY A 254 -8.14 15.06 -9.72
CA GLY A 254 -9.08 14.56 -10.74
C GLY A 254 -8.51 13.47 -11.67
N ASP A 255 -7.24 13.09 -11.51
CA ASP A 255 -6.57 12.02 -12.27
C ASP A 255 -6.70 10.70 -11.49
N ALA A 256 -7.75 9.94 -11.77
CA ALA A 256 -8.07 8.68 -11.11
C ALA A 256 -7.49 7.48 -11.88
N ARG A 257 -6.65 6.68 -11.21
CA ARG A 257 -5.91 5.57 -11.83
C ARG A 257 -5.99 4.26 -11.04
N ALA A 258 -6.06 3.16 -11.79
CA ALA A 258 -6.00 1.79 -11.26
C ALA A 258 -4.73 1.06 -11.74
N TYR A 259 -4.05 0.39 -10.81
CA TYR A 259 -2.85 -0.41 -11.04
C TYR A 259 -3.18 -1.87 -10.66
N PRO A 260 -3.55 -2.73 -11.64
CA PRO A 260 -4.02 -4.08 -11.32
C PRO A 260 -2.93 -4.92 -10.67
N LEU A 261 -3.27 -5.67 -9.61
CA LEU A 261 -2.31 -6.62 -8.99
C LEU A 261 -1.94 -7.74 -9.98
N ALA A 262 -2.81 -8.02 -10.96
CA ALA A 262 -2.53 -8.81 -12.14
C ALA A 262 -1.27 -8.37 -12.92
N VAL A 263 -0.87 -7.09 -12.83
CA VAL A 263 0.39 -6.54 -13.36
C VAL A 263 1.41 -6.30 -12.24
N MET A 264 1.00 -5.67 -11.14
CA MET A 264 1.92 -5.28 -10.06
C MET A 264 2.61 -6.48 -9.40
N SER A 265 2.00 -7.67 -9.34
CA SER A 265 2.64 -8.91 -8.86
C SER A 265 3.83 -9.40 -9.71
N TRP A 266 4.12 -8.76 -10.86
CA TRP A 266 5.24 -9.09 -11.76
C TRP A 266 6.30 -7.98 -11.88
N HIS A 267 6.06 -6.81 -11.27
CA HIS A 267 6.86 -5.58 -11.40
C HIS A 267 7.16 -4.93 -10.04
N GLU A 268 6.26 -5.07 -9.07
CA GLU A 268 6.32 -4.60 -7.68
C GLU A 268 6.41 -3.07 -7.49
N ILE A 269 6.82 -2.32 -8.52
CA ILE A 269 7.03 -0.87 -8.52
C ILE A 269 6.61 -0.27 -9.87
N ALA A 270 5.93 0.87 -9.84
CA ALA A 270 5.71 1.76 -10.98
C ALA A 270 6.05 3.21 -10.60
N ASN A 271 6.95 3.86 -11.35
CA ASN A 271 7.30 5.27 -11.21
C ASN A 271 6.41 6.09 -12.15
N ASP A 272 5.58 6.98 -11.60
CA ASP A 272 4.53 7.67 -12.35
C ASP A 272 4.45 9.17 -12.00
N VAL A 273 3.57 9.90 -12.70
CA VAL A 273 3.11 11.26 -12.38
C VAL A 273 1.59 11.26 -12.54
N VAL A 274 0.86 11.45 -11.43
CA VAL A 274 -0.60 11.39 -11.35
C VAL A 274 -1.10 12.74 -10.82
N GLY A 275 -2.00 13.41 -11.53
CA GLY A 275 -2.52 14.72 -11.11
C GLY A 275 -1.45 15.80 -10.99
N GLU A 276 -0.46 15.79 -11.89
CA GLU A 276 0.81 16.54 -11.85
C GLU A 276 1.79 16.15 -10.71
N GLN A 277 1.41 15.25 -9.79
CA GLN A 277 2.25 14.83 -8.66
C GLN A 277 3.11 13.59 -8.98
N PRO A 278 4.44 13.64 -8.83
CA PRO A 278 5.30 12.47 -8.99
C PRO A 278 5.07 11.45 -7.88
N VAL A 279 4.62 10.25 -8.24
CA VAL A 279 4.37 9.16 -7.28
C VAL A 279 5.13 7.89 -7.65
N VAL A 280 5.45 7.08 -6.65
CA VAL A 280 5.81 5.68 -6.84
C VAL A 280 4.69 4.81 -6.27
N VAL A 281 4.11 3.97 -7.12
CA VAL A 281 3.09 2.98 -6.75
C VAL A 281 3.78 1.64 -6.55
N THR A 282 3.55 1.01 -5.40
CA THR A 282 4.28 -0.19 -4.98
C THR A 282 3.33 -1.30 -4.54
N TYR A 283 3.75 -2.55 -4.76
CA TYR A 283 3.10 -3.73 -4.24
C TYR A 283 4.16 -4.74 -3.82
N CYS A 284 4.25 -5.09 -2.53
CA CYS A 284 5.00 -6.27 -2.10
C CYS A 284 4.04 -7.47 -2.04
N PRO A 285 4.18 -8.48 -2.92
CA PRO A 285 3.31 -9.67 -2.89
C PRO A 285 3.47 -10.46 -1.59
N LEU A 286 4.72 -10.63 -1.12
CA LEU A 286 5.00 -11.39 0.11
C LEU A 286 4.36 -10.78 1.36
N CYS A 287 4.04 -9.48 1.36
CA CYS A 287 3.41 -8.79 2.47
C CYS A 287 1.95 -8.39 2.20
N ASN A 288 1.42 -8.66 1.00
CA ASN A 288 0.15 -8.14 0.49
C ASN A 288 0.00 -6.62 0.74
N SER A 289 1.06 -5.83 0.55
CA SER A 289 1.06 -4.39 0.85
C SER A 289 1.05 -3.55 -0.43
N GLY A 290 -0.11 -3.00 -0.79
CA GLY A 290 -0.23 -1.99 -1.86
C GLY A 290 -0.13 -0.59 -1.27
N LEU A 291 0.97 0.11 -1.56
CA LEU A 291 1.30 1.42 -0.96
C LEU A 291 1.77 2.41 -2.04
N VAL A 292 1.44 3.68 -1.87
CA VAL A 292 1.82 4.75 -2.80
C VAL A 292 2.53 5.88 -2.04
N PHE A 293 3.59 6.41 -2.64
CA PHE A 293 4.42 7.45 -2.04
C PHE A 293 4.67 8.61 -2.99
N ASN A 294 4.80 9.82 -2.43
CA ASN A 294 5.42 10.94 -3.11
C ASN A 294 6.91 10.61 -3.35
N ARG A 295 7.36 10.63 -4.61
CA ARG A 295 8.77 10.35 -4.96
C ARG A 295 9.63 11.60 -5.12
N VAL A 296 9.22 12.73 -4.54
CA VAL A 296 10.05 13.94 -4.44
C VAL A 296 10.85 13.94 -3.13
N VAL A 297 12.16 13.70 -3.22
CA VAL A 297 13.09 13.70 -2.08
C VAL A 297 14.09 14.85 -2.23
N ASP A 298 14.19 15.72 -1.23
CA ASP A 298 14.97 16.98 -1.26
C ASP A 298 14.74 17.82 -2.54
N GLY A 299 13.50 17.83 -3.04
CA GLY A 299 13.10 18.55 -4.26
C GLY A 299 13.49 17.86 -5.57
N ASN A 300 14.12 16.68 -5.53
CA ASN A 300 14.45 15.86 -6.70
C ASN A 300 13.36 14.83 -6.93
N VAL A 301 12.92 14.68 -8.18
CA VAL A 301 12.03 13.57 -8.59
C VAL A 301 12.87 12.31 -8.71
N VAL A 302 12.74 11.40 -7.74
CA VAL A 302 13.52 10.15 -7.64
C VAL A 302 12.91 9.06 -8.53
N ARG A 303 13.74 8.16 -9.07
CA ARG A 303 13.28 6.86 -9.58
C ARG A 303 13.57 5.78 -8.55
N PHE A 304 12.56 5.02 -8.17
CA PHE A 304 12.72 3.83 -7.32
C PHE A 304 12.79 2.55 -8.16
N GLY A 305 13.72 1.66 -7.82
CA GLY A 305 13.85 0.33 -8.40
C GLY A 305 13.73 -0.78 -7.37
N ASN A 306 13.67 -2.03 -7.83
CA ASN A 306 13.59 -3.23 -7.00
C ASN A 306 15.00 -3.70 -6.64
N SER A 307 15.35 -3.86 -5.37
CA SER A 307 16.74 -4.18 -4.97
C SER A 307 17.12 -5.67 -5.11
N GLY A 308 16.15 -6.55 -5.41
CA GLY A 308 16.35 -8.01 -5.30
C GLY A 308 16.67 -8.48 -3.85
N THR A 309 16.48 -7.59 -2.87
CA THR A 309 16.77 -7.79 -1.44
C THR A 309 15.48 -7.54 -0.66
N LEU A 310 15.31 -8.30 0.43
CA LEU A 310 14.16 -8.25 1.32
C LEU A 310 14.63 -8.05 2.76
N ARG A 311 13.78 -7.43 3.58
CA ARG A 311 13.92 -7.31 5.03
C ARG A 311 12.57 -7.66 5.66
N ASN A 312 12.54 -8.61 6.59
CA ASN A 312 11.29 -9.19 7.12
C ASN A 312 10.32 -9.70 6.03
N SER A 313 10.86 -10.19 4.91
CA SER A 313 10.17 -10.50 3.64
C SER A 313 9.52 -9.32 2.91
N ASP A 314 9.54 -8.11 3.47
CA ASP A 314 9.10 -6.90 2.78
C ASP A 314 10.12 -6.45 1.72
N LEU A 315 9.60 -5.82 0.67
CA LEU A 315 10.34 -5.28 -0.45
C LEU A 315 11.27 -4.16 0.01
N VAL A 316 12.55 -4.31 -0.30
CA VAL A 316 13.50 -3.20 -0.21
C VAL A 316 13.63 -2.57 -1.60
N MET A 317 13.23 -1.31 -1.72
CA MET A 317 13.42 -0.48 -2.91
C MET A 317 14.83 0.15 -2.90
N TRP A 318 15.28 0.68 -4.03
CA TRP A 318 16.50 1.50 -4.10
C TRP A 318 16.29 2.77 -4.94
N ASP A 319 16.93 3.88 -4.59
CA ASP A 319 16.86 5.13 -5.38
C ASP A 319 17.99 5.24 -6.41
N ASP A 320 17.69 5.79 -7.59
CA ASP A 320 18.68 5.93 -8.66
C ASP A 320 19.77 6.99 -8.39
N LEU A 321 19.49 7.96 -7.52
CA LEU A 321 20.38 9.08 -7.19
C LEU A 321 21.61 8.63 -6.39
N THR A 322 21.40 7.91 -5.29
CA THR A 322 22.41 7.52 -4.28
C THR A 322 22.54 6.01 -4.11
N GLN A 323 21.61 5.22 -4.66
CA GLN A 323 21.44 3.79 -4.34
C GLN A 323 21.25 3.52 -2.84
N SER A 324 20.64 4.44 -2.09
CA SER A 324 20.16 4.13 -0.75
C SER A 324 18.99 3.14 -0.83
N TRP A 325 18.77 2.39 0.23
CA TRP A 325 17.75 1.34 0.32
C TRP A 325 16.58 1.81 1.17
N TRP A 326 15.36 1.59 0.67
CA TRP A 326 14.13 2.10 1.26
C TRP A 326 13.18 0.94 1.55
N GLN A 327 12.62 0.89 2.75
CA GLN A 327 11.67 -0.14 3.17
C GLN A 327 10.28 0.18 2.60
N GLN A 328 9.66 -0.74 1.85
CA GLN A 328 8.35 -0.48 1.23
C GLN A 328 7.24 -0.28 2.26
N LEU A 329 7.22 -1.06 3.34
CA LEU A 329 6.13 -1.02 4.32
C LEU A 329 6.13 0.26 5.18
N SER A 330 7.30 0.85 5.48
CA SER A 330 7.41 2.07 6.28
C SER A 330 7.72 3.36 5.50
N GLY A 331 8.23 3.26 4.27
CA GLY A 331 8.73 4.42 3.51
C GLY A 331 10.04 4.99 4.03
N GLU A 332 10.73 4.33 4.97
CA GLU A 332 12.01 4.78 5.54
C GLU A 332 13.20 4.37 4.66
N ALA A 333 14.13 5.28 4.41
CA ALA A 333 15.48 4.95 3.95
C ALA A 333 16.31 4.34 5.10
N VAL A 334 16.77 3.11 4.94
CA VAL A 334 17.37 2.31 6.03
C VAL A 334 18.85 1.97 5.85
N VAL A 335 19.42 2.18 4.65
CA VAL A 335 20.86 2.03 4.31
C VAL A 335 21.24 3.06 3.24
N GLY A 336 22.42 3.67 3.31
CA GLY A 336 22.93 4.63 2.33
C GLY A 336 22.81 6.09 2.76
N ASP A 337 23.21 7.02 1.88
CA ASP A 337 23.28 8.46 2.18
C ASP A 337 21.93 9.09 2.54
N MET A 338 20.81 8.50 2.10
CA MET A 338 19.45 8.95 2.43
C MET A 338 18.93 8.41 3.78
N THR A 339 19.70 7.63 4.54
CA THR A 339 19.18 6.95 5.75
C THR A 339 18.49 7.91 6.73
N GLY A 340 17.30 7.52 7.21
CA GLY A 340 16.47 8.31 8.11
C GLY A 340 15.53 9.30 7.42
N TYR A 341 15.56 9.41 6.09
CA TYR A 341 14.51 10.07 5.33
C TYR A 341 13.25 9.20 5.27
N MET A 342 12.08 9.84 5.33
CA MET A 342 10.77 9.22 5.22
C MET A 342 10.07 9.70 3.94
N LEU A 343 9.51 8.78 3.16
CA LEU A 343 8.61 9.11 2.07
C LEU A 343 7.23 9.55 2.59
N GLU A 344 6.62 10.53 1.93
CA GLU A 344 5.24 10.92 2.19
C GLU A 344 4.28 9.91 1.57
N PHE A 345 3.54 9.18 2.41
CA PHE A 345 2.48 8.27 1.99
C PHE A 345 1.33 9.04 1.33
N ILE A 346 0.97 8.65 0.11
CA ILE A 346 -0.24 9.10 -0.59
C ILE A 346 -1.38 8.13 -0.23
N PRO A 347 -2.58 8.64 0.13
CA PRO A 347 -3.74 7.78 0.34
C PRO A 347 -4.05 6.95 -0.91
N SER A 348 -4.10 5.63 -0.72
CA SER A 348 -4.40 4.65 -1.77
C SER A 348 -5.29 3.55 -1.19
N GLN A 349 -6.01 2.83 -2.04
CA GLN A 349 -6.86 1.71 -1.61
C GLN A 349 -6.60 0.47 -2.47
N MET A 350 -6.62 -0.72 -1.86
CA MET A 350 -6.73 -1.97 -2.61
C MET A 350 -8.21 -2.38 -2.65
N VAL A 351 -8.77 -2.36 -3.86
CA VAL A 351 -10.21 -2.50 -4.16
C VAL A 351 -10.39 -3.40 -5.37
N SER A 352 -11.63 -3.78 -5.68
CA SER A 352 -11.93 -4.47 -6.94
C SER A 352 -11.93 -3.50 -8.13
N PHE A 353 -11.66 -4.02 -9.33
CA PHE A 353 -11.76 -3.25 -10.57
C PHE A 353 -13.19 -2.72 -10.78
N GLY A 354 -14.22 -3.49 -10.44
CA GLY A 354 -15.61 -3.06 -10.48
C GLY A 354 -15.87 -1.84 -9.59
N ALA A 355 -15.40 -1.86 -8.35
CA ALA A 355 -15.52 -0.72 -7.43
C ALA A 355 -14.78 0.53 -7.96
N PHE A 356 -13.59 0.36 -8.55
CA PHE A 356 -12.89 1.45 -9.22
C PHE A 356 -13.69 2.05 -10.39
N VAL A 357 -14.33 1.21 -11.21
CA VAL A 357 -15.17 1.65 -12.34
C VAL A 357 -16.42 2.39 -11.89
N GLU A 358 -17.05 1.94 -10.79
CA GLU A 358 -18.23 2.59 -10.20
C GLU A 358 -17.91 3.96 -9.58
N GLN A 359 -16.75 4.08 -8.92
CA GLN A 359 -16.28 5.33 -8.32
C GLN A 359 -15.72 6.33 -9.35
N TYR A 360 -14.99 5.83 -10.35
CA TYR A 360 -14.23 6.64 -11.32
C TYR A 360 -14.55 6.23 -12.77
N PRO A 361 -15.76 6.56 -13.29
CA PRO A 361 -16.20 6.11 -14.62
C PRO A 361 -15.36 6.64 -15.79
N ASP A 362 -14.68 7.78 -15.62
CA ASP A 362 -13.73 8.36 -16.57
C ASP A 362 -12.26 7.97 -16.27
N GLY A 363 -12.03 7.10 -15.29
CA GLY A 363 -10.70 6.67 -14.83
C GLY A 363 -9.93 5.80 -15.84
N ILE A 364 -8.62 5.70 -15.64
CA ILE A 364 -7.70 4.96 -16.52
C ILE A 364 -6.96 3.84 -15.77
N VAL A 365 -6.60 2.79 -16.50
CA VAL A 365 -6.03 1.55 -15.94
C VAL A 365 -4.64 1.31 -16.51
N LEU A 366 -3.68 0.89 -15.67
CA LEU A 366 -2.36 0.48 -16.11
C LEU A 366 -2.49 -0.70 -17.08
N SER A 367 -2.06 -0.49 -18.32
CA SER A 367 -2.17 -1.48 -19.39
C SER A 367 -1.15 -2.62 -19.21
N ARG A 368 -1.35 -3.68 -19.99
CA ARG A 368 -0.37 -4.78 -20.13
C ARG A 368 0.87 -4.39 -20.96
N ASN A 369 0.96 -3.16 -21.49
CA ASN A 369 2.09 -2.69 -22.29
C ASN A 369 3.21 -2.09 -21.42
N THR A 370 3.85 -2.94 -20.63
CA THR A 370 4.90 -2.57 -19.65
C THR A 370 6.33 -2.59 -20.22
N GLY A 371 6.50 -3.02 -21.47
CA GLY A 371 7.80 -3.40 -22.05
C GLY A 371 8.29 -4.81 -21.69
N ALA A 372 7.59 -5.55 -20.81
CA ALA A 372 7.97 -6.91 -20.40
C ALA A 372 6.93 -7.97 -20.81
N THR A 373 7.41 -9.15 -21.24
CA THR A 373 6.54 -10.31 -21.51
C THR A 373 6.33 -11.11 -20.22
N ARG A 374 5.16 -10.96 -19.59
CA ARG A 374 4.74 -11.68 -18.37
C ARG A 374 3.34 -12.28 -18.54
N SER A 375 2.98 -13.23 -17.67
CA SER A 375 1.66 -13.87 -17.67
C SER A 375 0.66 -13.11 -16.79
N TYR A 376 0.36 -11.85 -17.14
CA TYR A 376 -0.56 -11.01 -16.38
C TYR A 376 -1.93 -11.68 -16.17
N GLY A 377 -2.52 -11.46 -15.00
CA GLY A 377 -3.71 -12.18 -14.51
C GLY A 377 -3.40 -13.52 -13.84
N ASN A 378 -2.23 -14.12 -14.12
CA ASN A 378 -1.69 -15.21 -13.30
C ASN A 378 -0.75 -14.64 -12.23
N THR A 379 -0.78 -15.19 -11.02
CA THR A 379 0.21 -14.90 -9.97
C THR A 379 1.38 -15.87 -10.03
N PRO A 380 2.64 -15.43 -9.80
CA PRO A 380 3.76 -16.34 -9.57
C PRO A 380 3.82 -16.86 -8.11
N TYR A 381 2.92 -16.39 -7.23
CA TYR A 381 2.85 -16.74 -5.81
C TYR A 381 1.62 -17.63 -5.50
N GLU A 382 1.40 -18.68 -6.30
CA GLU A 382 0.31 -19.63 -6.07
C GLU A 382 0.45 -20.35 -4.72
N ASP A 383 -0.69 -20.54 -4.04
CA ASP A 383 -0.79 -21.14 -2.71
C ASP A 383 0.12 -20.44 -1.68
N TYR A 384 0.24 -19.11 -1.74
CA TYR A 384 1.02 -18.35 -0.75
C TYR A 384 0.26 -18.18 0.56
N GLU A 385 -1.01 -17.82 0.47
CA GLU A 385 -1.85 -17.41 1.61
C GLU A 385 -2.10 -18.55 2.61
N ASN A 386 -2.11 -19.80 2.14
CA ASN A 386 -2.37 -20.97 2.97
C ASN A 386 -1.11 -21.44 3.75
N ARG A 387 0.02 -20.73 3.65
CA ARG A 387 1.30 -21.12 4.26
C ARG A 387 1.41 -20.68 5.72
N SER A 388 1.40 -21.67 6.62
CA SER A 388 1.65 -21.48 8.06
C SER A 388 3.04 -20.93 8.41
N ARG A 389 4.00 -20.91 7.47
CA ARG A 389 5.26 -20.17 7.58
C ARG A 389 5.47 -19.33 6.31
N PRO A 390 5.50 -17.99 6.41
CA PRO A 390 5.71 -17.10 5.26
C PRO A 390 7.06 -17.33 4.56
N PHE A 391 7.08 -17.19 3.23
CA PHE A 391 8.29 -17.39 2.44
C PHE A 391 9.36 -16.33 2.78
N LEU A 392 10.62 -16.78 2.86
CA LEU A 392 11.81 -15.98 3.18
C LEU A 392 11.77 -15.24 4.54
N PHE A 393 10.74 -15.45 5.37
CA PHE A 393 10.66 -14.83 6.68
C PHE A 393 11.50 -15.59 7.72
N GLU A 394 12.37 -14.85 8.41
CA GLU A 394 13.29 -15.39 9.43
C GLU A 394 13.21 -14.64 10.77
N GLY A 395 12.35 -13.62 10.88
CA GLY A 395 12.01 -13.01 12.17
C GLY A 395 11.14 -13.91 13.05
N ASP A 396 10.88 -13.44 14.27
CA ASP A 396 9.90 -14.07 15.15
C ASP A 396 8.48 -13.87 14.61
N ILE A 397 7.68 -14.92 14.64
CA ILE A 397 6.27 -14.87 14.22
C ILE A 397 5.45 -14.37 15.42
N ASP A 398 4.75 -13.25 15.24
CA ASP A 398 3.75 -12.80 16.21
C ASP A 398 2.50 -13.68 16.12
N ASN A 399 2.25 -14.45 17.18
CA ASN A 399 1.19 -15.46 17.22
C ASN A 399 -0.17 -14.92 17.71
N ARG A 400 -0.37 -13.59 17.77
CA ARG A 400 -1.68 -13.00 18.13
C ARG A 400 -2.74 -13.20 17.04
N LEU A 401 -2.32 -13.30 15.78
CA LEU A 401 -3.13 -13.69 14.63
C LEU A 401 -2.38 -14.73 13.77
N PRO A 402 -3.06 -15.46 12.87
CA PRO A 402 -2.38 -16.28 11.86
C PRO A 402 -1.39 -15.45 11.02
N PRO A 403 -0.22 -15.98 10.60
CA PRO A 403 0.79 -15.17 9.92
C PRO A 403 0.29 -14.46 8.65
N THR A 404 -0.47 -15.19 7.83
CA THR A 404 -1.09 -14.71 6.58
C THR A 404 -2.52 -14.20 6.77
N GLU A 405 -2.98 -13.97 8.00
CA GLU A 405 -4.22 -13.23 8.21
C GLU A 405 -4.06 -11.82 7.63
N ARG A 406 -5.10 -11.36 6.91
CA ARG A 406 -5.11 -9.98 6.41
C ARG A 406 -5.52 -9.04 7.53
N VAL A 407 -4.81 -7.93 7.66
CA VAL A 407 -5.17 -6.82 8.54
C VAL A 407 -5.25 -5.53 7.73
N LEU A 408 -6.30 -4.74 7.94
CA LEU A 408 -6.26 -3.32 7.58
C LEU A 408 -5.50 -2.62 8.71
N ALA A 409 -4.29 -2.15 8.43
CA ALA A 409 -3.40 -1.61 9.46
C ALA A 409 -2.79 -0.26 9.07
N GLY A 410 -2.46 0.56 10.07
CA GLY A 410 -1.95 1.92 9.87
C GLY A 410 -1.62 2.66 11.17
N MET A 411 -1.04 3.86 11.03
CA MET A 411 -0.61 4.70 12.16
C MET A 411 -1.68 5.74 12.52
N ILE A 412 -2.59 5.39 13.42
CA ILE A 412 -3.70 6.27 13.81
C ILE A 412 -3.24 7.21 14.92
N GLY A 413 -2.94 8.46 14.55
CA GLY A 413 -2.46 9.46 15.51
C GLY A 413 -1.13 9.12 16.17
N GLY A 414 -0.30 8.29 15.53
CA GLY A 414 0.97 7.80 16.07
C GLY A 414 0.87 6.48 16.85
N GLN A 415 -0.32 5.89 16.99
CA GLN A 415 -0.52 4.56 17.54
C GLN A 415 -0.67 3.54 16.39
N PRO A 416 0.12 2.46 16.34
CA PRO A 416 -0.07 1.39 15.36
C PRO A 416 -1.33 0.59 15.71
N MET A 417 -2.23 0.45 14.74
CA MET A 417 -3.51 -0.22 14.88
C MET A 417 -3.76 -1.18 13.70
N ALA A 418 -4.34 -2.34 13.98
CA ALA A 418 -4.72 -3.35 13.00
C ALA A 418 -6.16 -3.86 13.22
N TYR A 419 -6.94 -3.88 12.14
CA TYR A 419 -8.29 -4.46 12.08
C TYR A 419 -8.24 -5.76 11.27
N PRO A 420 -8.43 -6.95 11.88
CA PRO A 420 -8.42 -8.23 11.15
C PRO A 420 -9.50 -8.29 10.08
N PHE A 421 -9.16 -8.82 8.90
CA PHE A 421 -10.12 -9.02 7.81
C PHE A 421 -11.20 -10.05 8.17
N SER A 422 -10.86 -11.06 8.98
CA SER A 422 -11.84 -11.98 9.57
C SER A 422 -12.93 -11.25 10.37
N ALA A 423 -12.54 -10.35 11.27
CA ALA A 423 -13.47 -9.54 12.05
C ALA A 423 -14.24 -8.53 11.18
N LEU A 424 -13.55 -7.85 10.25
CA LEU A 424 -14.15 -6.90 9.32
C LEU A 424 -15.20 -7.55 8.39
N ALA A 425 -14.96 -8.76 7.91
CA ALA A 425 -15.90 -9.50 7.08
C ALA A 425 -17.13 -10.02 7.85
N GLU A 426 -17.03 -10.17 9.18
CA GLU A 426 -18.17 -10.53 10.05
C GLU A 426 -19.10 -9.34 10.33
N VAL A 427 -18.55 -8.13 10.53
CA VAL A 427 -19.35 -6.95 10.94
C VAL A 427 -19.55 -5.88 9.86
N GLY A 428 -18.76 -5.91 8.79
CA GLY A 428 -18.74 -4.94 7.68
C GLY A 428 -18.20 -3.54 8.02
N VAL A 429 -18.52 -3.00 9.20
CA VAL A 429 -17.98 -1.72 9.69
C VAL A 429 -17.59 -1.76 11.17
N ILE A 430 -16.48 -1.10 11.50
CA ILE A 430 -16.00 -0.90 12.86
C ILE A 430 -15.90 0.59 13.12
N ASN A 431 -16.69 1.11 14.07
CA ASN A 431 -16.56 2.48 14.58
C ASN A 431 -15.67 2.47 15.81
N ASP A 432 -14.63 3.30 15.81
CA ASP A 432 -13.59 3.25 16.83
C ASP A 432 -13.11 4.67 17.23
N ILE A 433 -12.32 4.75 18.30
CA ILE A 433 -11.65 5.95 18.80
C ILE A 433 -10.22 5.58 19.20
N VAL A 434 -9.26 5.78 18.30
CA VAL A 434 -7.84 5.44 18.52
C VAL A 434 -7.03 6.71 18.71
N ASN A 435 -6.32 6.82 19.84
CA ASN A 435 -5.58 8.01 20.29
C ASN A 435 -6.36 9.33 20.06
N ASP A 436 -7.55 9.43 20.66
CA ASP A 436 -8.53 10.53 20.54
C ASP A 436 -9.05 10.85 19.12
N ARG A 437 -8.82 9.98 18.13
CA ARG A 437 -9.32 10.16 16.76
C ARG A 437 -10.51 9.25 16.47
N ASN A 438 -11.64 9.86 16.10
CA ASN A 438 -12.82 9.14 15.63
C ASN A 438 -12.53 8.49 14.26
N VAL A 439 -12.45 7.17 14.21
CA VAL A 439 -12.21 6.43 12.95
C VAL A 439 -13.32 5.45 12.63
N VAL A 440 -13.50 5.16 11.35
CA VAL A 440 -14.28 4.00 10.87
C VAL A 440 -13.41 3.18 9.94
N ALA A 441 -13.35 1.87 10.19
CA ALA A 441 -12.87 0.89 9.22
C ALA A 441 -14.08 0.33 8.48
N ILE A 442 -14.07 0.39 7.15
CA ILE A 442 -15.12 -0.09 6.26
C ILE A 442 -14.59 -1.28 5.47
N TRP A 443 -15.36 -2.36 5.39
CA TRP A 443 -15.11 -3.52 4.53
C TRP A 443 -16.32 -3.81 3.65
N GLN A 444 -16.06 -4.20 2.40
CA GLN A 444 -17.08 -4.69 1.47
C GLN A 444 -16.55 -5.93 0.71
N PRO A 445 -17.41 -6.88 0.31
CA PRO A 445 -17.01 -8.04 -0.49
C PRO A 445 -16.67 -7.65 -1.94
N GLY A 446 -16.16 -8.61 -2.73
CA GLY A 446 -16.06 -8.51 -4.19
C GLY A 446 -14.66 -8.26 -4.73
N ALA A 447 -13.59 -8.57 -4.01
CA ALA A 447 -12.20 -8.44 -4.47
C ALA A 447 -11.41 -9.74 -4.19
N THR A 448 -10.79 -10.34 -5.21
CA THR A 448 -10.14 -11.65 -5.04
C THR A 448 -8.74 -11.58 -4.44
N ALA A 449 -8.37 -12.68 -3.79
CA ALA A 449 -7.02 -12.94 -3.30
C ALA A 449 -6.01 -13.04 -4.47
N ALA A 450 -5.06 -12.11 -4.55
CA ALA A 450 -4.03 -12.12 -5.60
C ALA A 450 -2.97 -13.23 -5.47
N LEU A 451 -2.98 -13.99 -4.37
CA LEU A 451 -1.90 -14.91 -3.95
C LEU A 451 -2.46 -16.27 -3.43
N ASP A 452 -3.72 -16.57 -3.78
CA ASP A 452 -4.43 -17.82 -3.44
C ASP A 452 -4.22 -18.86 -4.57
N ARG A 453 -4.88 -18.70 -5.72
CA ARG A 453 -4.74 -19.59 -6.88
C ARG A 453 -3.88 -18.96 -7.97
N ARG A 454 -3.34 -19.79 -8.86
CA ARG A 454 -2.60 -19.32 -10.04
C ARG A 454 -3.34 -18.25 -10.85
N SER A 455 -4.65 -18.41 -11.08
CA SER A 455 -5.50 -17.41 -11.73
C SER A 455 -6.11 -16.49 -10.66
N ILE A 456 -5.83 -15.20 -10.72
CA ILE A 456 -6.26 -14.23 -9.70
C ILE A 456 -7.79 -14.09 -9.70
N ASP A 457 -8.41 -14.11 -10.87
CA ASP A 457 -9.87 -13.91 -11.00
C ASP A 457 -10.69 -15.15 -10.64
N GLU A 458 -10.04 -16.32 -10.52
CA GLU A 458 -10.61 -17.58 -10.04
C GLU A 458 -10.37 -17.81 -8.54
N SER A 459 -9.60 -16.94 -7.88
CA SER A 459 -9.27 -17.05 -6.46
C SER A 459 -10.45 -16.68 -5.56
N ARG A 460 -10.37 -17.02 -4.27
CA ARG A 460 -11.40 -16.67 -3.28
C ARG A 460 -11.58 -15.15 -3.15
N ASP A 461 -12.81 -14.72 -2.86
CA ASP A 461 -13.08 -13.36 -2.40
C ASP A 461 -12.46 -13.15 -1.00
N VAL A 462 -11.86 -11.99 -0.79
CA VAL A 462 -11.32 -11.53 0.51
C VAL A 462 -11.91 -10.16 0.90
N GLY A 463 -12.70 -9.57 0.01
CA GLY A 463 -13.19 -8.21 0.12
C GLY A 463 -12.09 -7.16 0.10
N MET A 464 -12.52 -5.92 0.29
CA MET A 464 -11.74 -4.70 0.19
C MET A 464 -12.05 -3.83 1.40
N ALA A 465 -11.00 -3.25 2.00
CA ALA A 465 -11.13 -2.50 3.25
C ALA A 465 -10.32 -1.20 3.24
N ALA A 466 -10.86 -0.18 3.89
CA ALA A 466 -10.21 1.12 4.03
C ALA A 466 -10.61 1.83 5.33
N LEU A 467 -9.77 2.79 5.75
CA LEU A 467 -9.85 3.48 7.04
C LEU A 467 -10.11 4.97 6.84
N TYR A 468 -11.08 5.52 7.56
CA TYR A 468 -11.53 6.91 7.43
C TYR A 468 -11.64 7.63 8.77
N ASN A 469 -11.49 8.94 8.72
CA ASN A 469 -12.00 9.82 9.76
C ASN A 469 -13.53 9.86 9.67
N ARG A 470 -14.24 9.42 10.72
CA ARG A 470 -15.71 9.46 10.74
C ARG A 470 -16.30 10.79 11.19
N GLU A 471 -15.48 11.84 11.27
CA GLU A 471 -15.95 13.22 11.46
C GLU A 471 -16.06 13.95 10.11
N LEU A 472 -17.26 14.46 9.83
CA LEU A 472 -17.64 15.22 8.63
C LEU A 472 -18.38 16.48 9.06
N ASP A 473 -17.98 17.65 8.56
CA ASP A 473 -18.58 18.96 8.88
C ASP A 473 -18.83 19.24 10.39
N GLY A 474 -17.92 18.74 11.24
CA GLY A 474 -18.01 18.86 12.70
C GLY A 474 -19.02 17.93 13.37
N ARG A 475 -19.61 16.99 12.62
CA ARG A 475 -20.45 15.89 13.12
C ARG A 475 -19.64 14.59 13.09
N VAL A 476 -19.57 13.90 14.22
CA VAL A 476 -19.09 12.51 14.25
C VAL A 476 -20.23 11.60 13.81
N LEU A 477 -20.01 10.82 12.75
CA LEU A 477 -20.95 9.83 12.22
C LEU A 477 -20.76 8.47 12.93
N THR A 478 -21.81 7.66 12.94
CA THR A 478 -21.78 6.25 13.36
C THR A 478 -22.24 5.40 12.18
N PHE A 479 -21.44 4.42 11.77
CA PHE A 479 -21.74 3.56 10.64
C PHE A 479 -22.32 2.21 11.06
N PHE A 480 -23.22 1.65 10.25
CA PHE A 480 -23.77 0.31 10.40
C PHE A 480 -23.96 -0.35 9.02
N ILE A 481 -24.13 -1.68 9.00
CA ILE A 481 -24.58 -2.42 7.81
C ILE A 481 -26.10 -2.57 7.87
N ASP A 482 -26.81 -2.20 6.80
CA ASP A 482 -28.26 -2.38 6.70
C ASP A 482 -28.67 -3.81 6.28
N GLY A 483 -29.98 -4.08 6.26
CA GLY A 483 -30.51 -5.41 5.94
C GLY A 483 -30.28 -5.88 4.49
N ASP A 484 -29.85 -4.98 3.60
CA ASP A 484 -29.52 -5.26 2.21
C ASP A 484 -27.99 -5.31 1.97
N GLY A 485 -27.18 -5.11 3.02
CA GLY A 485 -25.71 -5.17 2.99
C GLY A 485 -25.01 -3.82 2.76
N ASN A 486 -25.74 -2.70 2.76
CA ASN A 486 -25.17 -1.38 2.52
C ASN A 486 -24.56 -0.77 3.79
N VAL A 487 -23.43 -0.07 3.65
CA VAL A 487 -22.89 0.78 4.71
C VAL A 487 -23.75 2.05 4.81
N ARG A 488 -24.29 2.35 5.99
CA ARG A 488 -25.04 3.58 6.27
C ARG A 488 -24.57 4.31 7.51
N ASP A 489 -24.79 5.62 7.58
CA ASP A 489 -24.67 6.39 8.83
C ASP A 489 -26.01 6.48 9.59
N GLU A 490 -25.97 6.37 10.93
CA GLU A 490 -27.15 6.50 11.81
C GLU A 490 -27.81 7.89 11.74
N GLN A 491 -27.04 8.93 11.41
CA GLN A 491 -27.45 10.32 11.58
C GLN A 491 -28.31 10.85 10.42
N THR A 492 -28.18 10.28 9.23
CA THR A 492 -28.90 10.67 8.00
C THR A 492 -29.39 9.48 7.17
N ASN A 493 -29.00 8.25 7.50
CA ASN A 493 -29.30 7.04 6.73
C ASN A 493 -28.76 7.06 5.28
N THR A 494 -27.72 7.87 5.01
CA THR A 494 -27.05 7.93 3.71
C THR A 494 -26.24 6.66 3.49
N ILE A 495 -26.23 6.14 2.25
CA ILE A 495 -25.40 5.00 1.82
C ILE A 495 -23.99 5.49 1.50
N TRP A 496 -23.00 4.68 1.88
CA TRP A 496 -21.57 4.92 1.62
C TRP A 496 -20.93 3.71 0.94
N ASN A 497 -19.90 3.94 0.14
CA ASN A 497 -19.09 2.87 -0.47
C ASN A 497 -17.71 2.71 0.21
N VAL A 498 -16.93 1.71 -0.22
CA VAL A 498 -15.57 1.45 0.29
C VAL A 498 -14.60 2.62 0.13
N PHE A 499 -14.86 3.59 -0.76
CA PHE A 499 -14.05 4.80 -0.91
C PHE A 499 -14.37 5.87 0.14
N GLY A 500 -15.36 5.64 1.01
CA GLY A 500 -15.86 6.66 1.94
C GLY A 500 -16.63 7.76 1.22
N THR A 501 -17.13 7.51 0.01
CA THR A 501 -18.01 8.42 -0.73
C THR A 501 -19.47 8.11 -0.40
N ALA A 502 -20.25 9.14 -0.10
CA ALA A 502 -21.70 9.04 0.07
C ALA A 502 -22.38 8.92 -1.29
N THR A 503 -23.07 7.82 -1.54
CA THR A 503 -23.68 7.50 -2.86
C THR A 503 -25.17 7.83 -2.93
N GLU A 504 -25.94 7.61 -1.87
CA GLU A 504 -27.40 7.87 -1.85
C GLU A 504 -27.90 8.31 -0.47
N GLY A 505 -28.43 9.54 -0.34
CA GLY A 505 -28.99 10.05 0.91
C GLY A 505 -28.89 11.57 1.07
N GLU A 506 -29.01 12.07 2.30
CA GLU A 506 -28.84 13.50 2.64
C GLU A 506 -27.43 14.00 2.33
N LEU A 507 -26.43 13.15 2.54
CA LEU A 507 -25.01 13.50 2.41
C LEU A 507 -24.42 13.11 1.04
N ALA A 508 -25.23 12.68 0.06
CA ALA A 508 -24.75 12.19 -1.23
C ALA A 508 -23.79 13.17 -1.94
N GLY A 509 -22.65 12.66 -2.42
CA GLY A 509 -21.54 13.44 -2.95
C GLY A 509 -20.53 13.94 -1.90
N SER A 510 -20.76 13.69 -0.61
CA SER A 510 -19.77 13.92 0.45
C SER A 510 -18.68 12.85 0.44
N GLN A 511 -17.49 13.22 0.92
CA GLN A 511 -16.32 12.35 0.97
C GLN A 511 -15.73 12.33 2.39
N LEU A 512 -15.58 11.14 2.98
CA LEU A 512 -14.84 10.97 4.23
C LEU A 512 -13.34 11.18 3.98
N ARG A 513 -12.67 11.87 4.90
CA ARG A 513 -11.21 12.04 4.83
C ARG A 513 -10.53 10.71 5.19
N GLN A 514 -9.91 10.07 4.20
CA GLN A 514 -9.15 8.83 4.38
C GLN A 514 -8.04 9.02 5.42
N ILE A 515 -7.70 7.92 6.11
CA ILE A 515 -6.54 7.79 6.99
C ILE A 515 -5.60 6.76 6.36
N ASN A 516 -4.30 7.03 6.40
CA ASN A 516 -3.30 6.14 5.84
C ASN A 516 -3.26 4.81 6.62
N GLY A 517 -3.91 3.81 6.04
CA GLY A 517 -3.87 2.41 6.43
C GLY A 517 -4.27 1.54 5.25
N ALA A 518 -3.59 0.42 5.08
CA ALA A 518 -3.75 -0.47 3.94
C ALA A 518 -3.95 -1.91 4.42
N PRO A 519 -4.42 -2.83 3.55
CA PRO A 519 -4.32 -4.25 3.82
C PRO A 519 -2.85 -4.69 3.84
N HIS A 520 -2.49 -5.54 4.81
CA HIS A 520 -1.20 -6.22 4.93
C HIS A 520 -1.43 -7.67 5.40
N PHE A 521 -0.46 -8.57 5.22
CA PHE A 521 -0.40 -9.79 6.03
C PHE A 521 0.15 -9.48 7.42
N TRP A 522 -0.46 -10.07 8.46
CA TRP A 522 -0.13 -9.81 9.85
C TRP A 522 1.37 -9.96 10.17
N PHE A 523 2.01 -11.04 9.70
CA PHE A 523 3.42 -11.32 10.00
C PHE A 523 4.35 -10.18 9.54
N ALA A 524 4.03 -9.54 8.41
CA ALA A 524 4.85 -8.48 7.84
C ALA A 524 4.66 -7.18 8.62
N TRP A 525 3.41 -6.80 8.88
CA TRP A 525 3.08 -5.61 9.67
C TRP A 525 3.66 -5.70 11.09
N ALA A 526 3.43 -6.80 11.80
CA ALA A 526 3.90 -7.01 13.16
C ALA A 526 5.44 -7.03 13.28
N ALA A 527 6.17 -7.41 12.21
CA ALA A 527 7.63 -7.37 12.19
C ALA A 527 8.21 -5.95 12.10
N PHE A 528 7.40 -4.94 11.75
CA PHE A 528 7.79 -3.52 11.78
C PHE A 528 7.09 -2.71 12.88
N GLN A 529 5.95 -3.18 13.39
CA GLN A 529 5.14 -2.52 14.43
C GLN A 529 4.70 -3.55 15.50
N PRO A 530 5.63 -4.15 16.29
CA PRO A 530 5.30 -5.24 17.20
C PRO A 530 4.35 -4.80 18.34
N GLU A 531 4.38 -3.54 18.75
CA GLU A 531 3.44 -2.94 19.71
C GLU A 531 2.04 -2.60 19.13
N THR A 532 1.72 -3.04 17.90
CA THR A 532 0.40 -2.86 17.28
C THR A 532 -0.74 -3.30 18.19
N PHE A 533 -1.74 -2.44 18.34
CA PHE A 533 -3.03 -2.77 18.92
C PHE A 533 -3.89 -3.48 17.86
N ILE A 534 -4.56 -4.55 18.25
CA ILE A 534 -5.39 -5.36 17.34
C ILE A 534 -6.84 -5.22 17.78
N TYR A 535 -7.74 -4.89 16.86
CA TYR A 535 -9.16 -4.83 17.19
C TYR A 535 -9.69 -6.19 17.64
N GLY A 536 -10.24 -6.25 18.85
CA GLY A 536 -10.87 -7.44 19.42
C GLY A 536 -9.98 -8.36 20.27
N LEU A 537 -8.71 -7.97 20.55
CA LEU A 537 -7.76 -8.74 21.37
C LEU A 537 -7.17 -7.93 22.55
#